data_AF-A0A1H5NQ72-F1
#
_entry.id   AF-A0A1H5NQ72-F1
#
_cell.length_a   1.000
_cell.length_b   1.000
_cell.length_c   1.000
_cell.angle_alpha   90.00
_cell.angle_beta   90.00
_cell.angle_gamma   90.00
#
_symmetry.space_group_name_H-M   'P 1'
#
loop_
_entity.id
_entity.type
_entity.pdbx_description
1 polymer ?
#
loop_
_entity_poly.entity_id
_entity_poly.type
_entity_poly.pdbx_seq_one_letter_code
_entity_poly.pdbx_strand_id
1 'polypeptide(L)'
;MGLKFHFFPAVFPDETLHSVLSRYARLCGLRSCGAVFDGAQSANFFSQNVAFPCRLAELAEALPSGTGLSLAEVIKRHTLLPYYEPFLTQQQVDDANTLMAGNGEGLMLRLGLIASRLEFASRVRFCFDCIDQDMACVGVAYWHRVHQLPGVLICPHHGTLLRFLDYRWLSRNSRRMHLPDDEGVQSHSISLDIPQNLQSALREIAQRSMQVLQTDVSPLCPDAIRSVLLDKAIALELASGSGRLHLGRLARHMSAFFEALPSSGEYSILSKSSADIPAAWVVKLLRKPRGTHHPLKFILLACALKVDMERILRQNWPITGSPNRTGNTETPSKRAANGPQTHRSTANEHMSEASEAIWTRALSGAEAKTIASETGNSVTCVYRMIRAISDGPGRWKEARLSKNLGDRRNRFEGDYRARLAHECRDYLWLHRNDRQWLSERTQEPGKAHRPCGQQTERFKDLDLNLANEVVQCAEMLRTLPGKPVFISRTKIGRELHALSRFEKQLNKLPHCAAALVAECETLDAFHRRRLSWAERKLKLDGKPITQSSIYRTACIRNPRTGGLHSDSRMDIAL
;
A
#
# COMPACT_ATOMS: atom_id res chain seq x y z
N MET A 1 15.22 27.40 14.91
CA MET A 1 15.71 26.87 16.20
C MET A 1 15.68 25.36 16.10
N GLY A 2 16.74 24.69 16.55
CA GLY A 2 16.85 23.24 16.49
C GLY A 2 15.88 22.57 17.47
N LEU A 3 15.38 21.40 17.09
CA LEU A 3 14.61 20.52 17.97
C LEU A 3 15.45 20.20 19.19
N LYS A 4 14.97 20.56 20.40
CA LYS A 4 15.67 20.26 21.64
C LYS A 4 14.67 19.82 22.70
N PHE A 5 14.77 18.57 23.10
CA PHE A 5 14.00 18.01 24.20
C PHE A 5 14.75 18.31 25.52
N HIS A 6 14.06 18.88 26.51
CA HIS A 6 14.66 19.15 27.84
C HIS A 6 14.70 17.89 28.72
N PHE A 7 13.71 17.03 28.53
CA PHE A 7 13.62 15.68 29.08
C PHE A 7 12.92 14.81 28.04
N PHE A 8 12.93 13.49 28.24
CA PHE A 8 12.19 12.57 27.38
C PHE A 8 11.64 11.41 28.21
N PRO A 9 10.37 11.00 28.03
CA PRO A 9 9.80 9.92 28.82
C PRO A 9 10.52 8.60 28.55
N ALA A 10 10.63 7.76 29.58
CA ALA A 10 11.09 6.39 29.42
C ALA A 10 10.13 5.62 28.50
N VAL A 11 10.71 4.87 27.56
CA VAL A 11 9.95 4.07 26.58
C VAL A 11 9.52 2.74 27.18
N PHE A 12 8.38 2.23 26.72
CA PHE A 12 7.86 0.93 27.15
C PHE A 12 7.99 -0.16 26.09
N PRO A 13 7.98 -1.45 26.53
CA PRO A 13 7.94 -2.57 25.60
C PRO A 13 6.71 -2.51 24.70
N ASP A 14 6.93 -2.80 23.42
CA ASP A 14 5.90 -2.74 22.38
C ASP A 14 5.24 -1.38 22.17
N GLU A 15 5.81 -0.28 22.68
CA GLU A 15 5.26 1.05 22.49
C GLU A 15 5.57 1.61 21.09
N THR A 16 4.61 2.23 20.41
CA THR A 16 4.87 2.95 19.14
C THR A 16 5.58 4.28 19.39
N LEU A 17 6.39 4.76 18.44
CA LEU A 17 7.03 6.08 18.55
C LEU A 17 6.01 7.21 18.73
N HIS A 18 4.88 7.13 18.03
CA HIS A 18 3.77 8.08 18.19
C HIS A 18 3.28 8.16 19.64
N SER A 19 3.19 7.02 20.33
CA SER A 19 2.80 6.97 21.74
C SER A 19 3.82 7.65 22.64
N VAL A 20 5.11 7.37 22.46
CA VAL A 20 6.19 7.99 23.24
C VAL A 20 6.13 9.52 23.12
N LEU A 21 5.99 10.03 21.89
CA LEU A 21 5.86 11.46 21.63
C LEU A 21 4.56 12.04 22.19
N SER A 22 3.47 11.25 22.22
CA SER A 22 2.20 11.67 22.82
C SER A 22 2.27 11.77 24.34
N ARG A 23 2.98 10.86 25.00
CA ARG A 23 3.29 10.97 26.43
C ARG A 23 4.15 12.18 26.73
N TYR A 24 5.20 12.43 25.93
CA TYR A 24 6.00 13.64 26.06
C TYR A 24 5.14 14.90 25.92
N ALA A 25 4.28 14.96 24.89
CA ALA A 25 3.37 16.07 24.69
C ALA A 25 2.46 16.30 25.91
N ARG A 26 1.86 15.22 26.45
CA ARG A 26 1.00 15.27 27.63
C ARG A 26 1.75 15.80 28.86
N LEU A 27 2.97 15.32 29.11
CA LEU A 27 3.82 15.76 30.23
C LEU A 27 4.22 17.24 30.11
N CYS A 28 4.40 17.75 28.89
CA CYS A 28 4.71 19.16 28.62
C CYS A 28 3.46 20.06 28.49
N GLY A 29 2.24 19.52 28.65
CA GLY A 29 1.00 20.28 28.43
C GLY A 29 0.73 20.66 26.96
N LEU A 30 1.41 20.02 26.00
CA LEU A 30 1.28 20.24 24.58
C LEU A 30 0.16 19.37 23.99
N ARG A 31 -0.57 19.89 23.00
CA ARG A 31 -1.75 19.21 22.41
C ARG A 31 -1.58 18.76 20.96
N SER A 32 -0.47 19.07 20.32
CA SER A 32 -0.24 18.78 18.90
C SER A 32 1.20 18.40 18.61
N CYS A 33 1.39 17.60 17.55
CA CYS A 33 2.72 17.24 17.08
C CYS A 33 3.52 18.49 16.69
N GLY A 34 2.88 19.45 16.03
CA GLY A 34 3.52 20.73 15.71
C GLY A 34 4.08 21.45 16.93
N ALA A 35 3.40 21.39 18.07
CA ALA A 35 3.89 22.00 19.32
C ALA A 35 5.06 21.23 19.93
N VAL A 36 5.11 19.89 19.80
CA VAL A 36 6.26 19.08 20.24
C VAL A 36 7.52 19.44 19.47
N PHE A 37 7.39 19.77 18.18
CA PHE A 37 8.50 20.02 17.28
C PHE A 37 8.69 21.52 16.95
N ASP A 38 8.15 22.44 17.76
CA ASP A 38 8.23 23.90 17.57
C ASP A 38 7.90 24.38 16.13
N GLY A 39 6.86 23.78 15.53
CA GLY A 39 6.41 24.10 14.17
C GLY A 39 7.31 23.58 13.04
N ALA A 40 8.34 22.77 13.34
CA ALA A 40 9.18 22.17 12.31
C ALA A 40 8.36 21.28 11.36
N GLN A 41 8.73 21.29 10.08
CA GLN A 41 8.06 20.48 9.05
C GLN A 41 8.11 18.96 9.35
N SER A 42 9.05 18.52 10.20
CA SER A 42 9.16 17.15 10.72
C SER A 42 7.92 16.67 11.48
N ALA A 43 7.13 17.56 12.09
CA ALA A 43 5.98 17.18 12.91
C ALA A 43 4.95 16.30 12.16
N ASN A 44 4.72 16.56 10.87
CA ASN A 44 3.73 15.81 10.09
C ASN A 44 4.17 14.36 9.81
N PHE A 45 5.48 14.08 9.80
CA PHE A 45 6.01 12.75 9.49
C PHE A 45 5.77 11.75 10.62
N PHE A 46 5.73 12.23 11.87
CA PHE A 46 5.53 11.38 13.06
C PHE A 46 4.07 11.07 13.37
N SER A 47 3.13 11.89 12.90
CA SER A 47 1.70 11.71 13.20
C SER A 47 0.89 11.11 12.05
N GLN A 48 1.40 11.15 10.81
CA GLN A 48 0.69 10.62 9.63
C GLN A 48 1.14 9.22 9.22
N ASN A 49 2.39 8.84 9.49
CA ASN A 49 2.91 7.50 9.20
C ASN A 49 3.41 6.82 10.49
N VAL A 50 2.48 6.37 11.33
CA VAL A 50 2.79 5.73 12.62
C VAL A 50 3.53 4.40 12.44
N ALA A 51 3.29 3.71 11.33
CA ALA A 51 3.94 2.43 11.03
C ALA A 51 5.43 2.60 10.69
N PHE A 52 5.73 3.60 9.85
CA PHE A 52 7.08 3.88 9.35
C PHE A 52 7.39 5.38 9.43
N PRO A 53 7.55 5.93 10.64
CA PRO A 53 7.88 7.34 10.81
C PRO A 53 9.21 7.67 10.15
N CYS A 54 9.33 8.89 9.65
CA CYS A 54 10.52 9.37 8.93
C CYS A 54 11.15 10.57 9.67
N ARG A 55 12.33 11.01 9.21
CA ARG A 55 13.20 12.02 9.84
C ARG A 55 13.66 11.60 11.23
N LEU A 56 13.89 10.30 11.40
CA LEU A 56 14.30 9.73 12.68
C LEU A 56 15.73 10.11 13.08
N ALA A 57 16.59 10.46 12.12
CA ALA A 57 17.94 10.97 12.44
C ALA A 57 17.86 12.29 13.22
N GLU A 58 17.03 13.23 12.75
CA GLU A 58 16.80 14.52 13.43
C GLU A 58 16.17 14.35 14.81
N LEU A 59 15.26 13.37 14.95
CA LEU A 59 14.73 13.03 16.27
C LEU A 59 15.85 12.53 17.18
N ALA A 60 16.64 11.55 16.74
CA ALA A 60 17.71 10.96 17.53
C ALA A 60 18.75 12.00 17.97
N GLU A 61 19.10 12.95 17.10
CA GLU A 61 20.00 14.07 17.41
C GLU A 61 19.41 15.06 18.43
N ALA A 62 18.09 15.23 18.43
CA ALA A 62 17.40 16.14 19.35
C ALA A 62 17.20 15.57 20.76
N LEU A 63 17.28 14.23 20.93
CA LEU A 63 17.02 13.56 22.19
C LEU A 63 18.09 13.88 23.24
N PRO A 64 17.72 13.95 24.53
CA PRO A 64 18.70 14.09 25.61
C PRO A 64 19.63 12.87 25.67
N SER A 65 20.85 13.08 26.17
CA SER A 65 21.76 11.98 26.49
C SER A 65 21.16 11.06 27.55
N GLY A 66 21.46 9.77 27.47
CA GLY A 66 20.99 8.77 28.45
C GLY A 66 19.58 8.21 28.21
N THR A 67 18.89 8.59 27.14
CA THR A 67 17.59 8.00 26.77
C THR A 67 17.67 6.54 26.30
N GLY A 68 18.85 6.09 25.87
CA GLY A 68 19.03 4.75 25.27
C GLY A 68 18.39 4.60 23.88
N LEU A 69 17.92 5.70 23.27
CA LEU A 69 17.23 5.70 21.98
C LEU A 69 18.16 6.19 20.87
N SER A 70 18.92 5.26 20.28
CA SER A 70 19.58 5.52 19.00
C SER A 70 18.59 5.46 17.84
N LEU A 71 18.96 5.97 16.67
CA LEU A 71 18.19 5.80 15.43
C LEU A 71 17.79 4.33 15.19
N ALA A 72 18.76 3.41 15.34
CA ALA A 72 18.53 1.98 15.15
C ALA A 72 17.57 1.40 16.20
N GLU A 73 17.71 1.81 17.47
CA GLU A 73 16.81 1.34 18.53
C GLU A 73 15.38 1.87 18.34
N VAL A 74 15.21 3.12 17.88
CA VAL A 74 13.88 3.66 17.55
C VAL A 74 13.24 2.85 16.42
N ILE A 75 13.96 2.60 15.33
CA ILE A 75 13.45 1.78 14.22
C ILE A 75 13.07 0.38 14.71
N LYS A 76 13.96 -0.27 15.47
CA LYS A 76 13.80 -1.65 15.94
C LYS A 76 12.70 -1.83 16.99
N ARG A 77 12.56 -0.91 17.93
CA ARG A 77 11.66 -1.07 19.09
C ARG A 77 10.37 -0.27 19.02
N HIS A 78 10.30 0.74 18.16
CA HIS A 78 9.19 1.70 18.16
C HIS A 78 8.55 1.93 16.79
N THR A 79 8.89 1.12 15.78
CA THR A 79 8.25 1.11 14.45
C THR A 79 7.76 -0.29 14.07
N LEU A 80 7.05 -0.39 12.95
CA LEU A 80 6.59 -1.67 12.41
C LEU A 80 7.58 -2.31 11.42
N LEU A 81 8.72 -1.67 11.10
CA LEU A 81 9.71 -2.25 10.18
C LEU A 81 10.13 -3.70 10.53
N PRO A 82 10.36 -4.06 11.80
CA PRO A 82 10.74 -5.44 12.17
C PRO A 82 9.69 -6.50 11.79
N TYR A 83 8.41 -6.13 11.66
CA TYR A 83 7.38 -7.05 11.17
C TYR A 83 7.54 -7.39 9.68
N TYR A 84 8.12 -6.47 8.91
CA TYR A 84 8.35 -6.63 7.48
C TYR A 84 9.73 -7.22 7.18
N GLU A 85 10.73 -6.86 7.97
CA GLU A 85 12.15 -7.17 7.79
C GLU A 85 12.44 -8.63 7.39
N PRO A 86 11.87 -9.67 8.04
CA PRO A 86 12.16 -11.06 7.70
C PRO A 86 11.78 -11.44 6.26
N PHE A 87 10.86 -10.69 5.63
CA PHE A 87 10.30 -10.99 4.31
C PHE A 87 10.76 -10.00 3.22
N LEU A 88 11.65 -9.07 3.57
CA LEU A 88 12.27 -8.12 2.64
C LEU A 88 13.60 -8.68 2.12
N THR A 89 14.15 -8.05 1.08
CA THR A 89 15.57 -8.26 0.73
C THR A 89 16.46 -7.37 1.59
N GLN A 90 17.74 -7.73 1.75
CA GLN A 90 18.70 -6.90 2.48
C GLN A 90 18.73 -5.46 1.95
N GLN A 91 18.78 -5.31 0.61
CA GLN A 91 18.73 -3.98 -0.02
C GLN A 91 17.47 -3.18 0.36
N GLN A 92 16.30 -3.83 0.47
CA GLN A 92 15.07 -3.13 0.86
C GLN A 92 15.09 -2.69 2.33
N VAL A 93 15.74 -3.45 3.21
CA VAL A 93 15.93 -3.08 4.61
C VAL A 93 16.89 -1.91 4.72
N ASP A 94 18.00 -1.95 3.99
CA ASP A 94 18.99 -0.86 3.96
C ASP A 94 18.37 0.44 3.38
N ASP A 95 17.60 0.32 2.29
CA ASP A 95 16.81 1.40 1.71
C ASP A 95 15.80 1.95 2.75
N ALA A 96 15.08 1.08 3.46
CA ALA A 96 14.10 1.48 4.45
C ALA A 96 14.72 2.23 5.63
N ASN A 97 15.82 1.71 6.19
CA ASN A 97 16.58 2.37 7.25
C ASN A 97 17.05 3.77 6.83
N THR A 98 17.59 3.88 5.61
CA THR A 98 18.05 5.16 5.05
C THR A 98 16.89 6.14 4.87
N LEU A 99 15.78 5.69 4.31
CA LEU A 99 14.61 6.53 4.05
C LEU A 99 13.89 6.97 5.34
N MET A 100 13.81 6.10 6.35
CA MET A 100 13.25 6.42 7.66
C MET A 100 14.15 7.38 8.46
N ALA A 101 15.47 7.29 8.29
CA ALA A 101 16.39 8.30 8.81
C ALA A 101 16.16 9.69 8.17
N GLY A 102 15.88 9.71 6.86
CA GLY A 102 15.63 10.91 6.04
C GLY A 102 14.14 11.26 5.84
N ASN A 103 13.77 11.77 4.66
CA ASN A 103 12.44 12.31 4.38
C ASN A 103 11.35 11.27 4.02
N GLY A 104 11.71 9.98 3.89
CA GLY A 104 10.77 8.90 3.57
C GLY A 104 10.25 8.86 2.13
N GLU A 105 10.78 9.65 1.20
CA GLU A 105 10.26 9.71 -0.16
C GLU A 105 10.39 8.35 -0.87
N GLY A 106 9.25 7.78 -1.28
CA GLY A 106 9.22 6.46 -1.92
C GLY A 106 9.34 5.24 -0.98
N LEU A 107 9.37 5.43 0.34
CA LEU A 107 9.48 4.33 1.32
C LEU A 107 8.41 3.26 1.14
N MET A 108 7.14 3.67 1.06
CA MET A 108 6.01 2.74 0.90
C MET A 108 6.06 1.96 -0.42
N LEU A 109 6.66 2.56 -1.47
CA LEU A 109 6.87 1.90 -2.75
C LEU A 109 8.00 0.86 -2.66
N ARG A 110 9.12 1.22 -2.01
CA ARG A 110 10.28 0.33 -1.77
C ARG A 110 9.91 -0.88 -0.92
N LEU A 111 9.05 -0.69 0.08
CA LEU A 111 8.49 -1.76 0.90
C LEU A 111 7.39 -2.57 0.21
N GLY A 112 6.99 -2.21 -1.03
CA GLY A 112 5.98 -2.93 -1.80
C GLY A 112 4.54 -2.78 -1.28
N LEU A 113 4.31 -1.80 -0.40
CA LEU A 113 3.07 -1.66 0.35
C LEU A 113 1.92 -1.15 -0.51
N ILE A 114 2.20 -0.24 -1.46
CA ILE A 114 1.23 0.27 -2.43
C ILE A 114 0.67 -0.87 -3.30
N ALA A 115 1.54 -1.79 -3.73
CA ALA A 115 1.15 -2.94 -4.54
C ALA A 115 0.37 -4.00 -3.74
N SER A 116 0.51 -4.02 -2.42
CA SER A 116 -0.16 -4.98 -1.54
C SER A 116 -1.67 -4.72 -1.41
N ARG A 117 -2.09 -3.44 -1.49
CA ARG A 117 -3.45 -2.95 -1.23
C ARG A 117 -3.98 -3.22 0.19
N LEU A 118 -3.15 -3.71 1.12
CA LEU A 118 -3.56 -4.06 2.48
C LEU A 118 -3.56 -2.86 3.43
N GLU A 119 -2.79 -1.81 3.12
CA GLU A 119 -2.53 -0.72 4.06
C GLU A 119 -3.50 0.47 3.96
N PHE A 120 -4.38 0.51 2.96
CA PHE A 120 -5.35 1.60 2.86
C PHE A 120 -6.46 1.56 3.93
N ALA A 121 -6.50 0.51 4.76
CA ALA A 121 -7.51 0.31 5.80
C ALA A 121 -6.94 -0.16 7.15
N SER A 122 -5.63 0.00 7.42
CA SER A 122 -5.15 -0.26 8.78
C SER A 122 -5.62 0.86 9.69
N ARG A 123 -6.67 0.56 10.44
CA ARG A 123 -7.27 1.43 11.43
C ARG A 123 -6.41 1.34 12.69
N VAL A 124 -6.25 2.46 13.38
CA VAL A 124 -5.61 2.45 14.69
C VAL A 124 -6.46 1.61 15.64
N ARG A 125 -5.83 0.67 16.35
CA ARG A 125 -6.51 -0.29 17.22
C ARG A 125 -5.93 -0.27 18.63
N PHE A 126 -6.77 -0.63 19.61
CA PHE A 126 -6.35 -0.80 21.01
C PHE A 126 -7.22 -1.83 21.75
N CYS A 127 -6.75 -2.26 22.92
CA CYS A 127 -7.44 -3.20 23.81
C CYS A 127 -7.73 -2.50 25.14
N PHE A 128 -8.93 -2.67 25.69
CA PHE A 128 -9.29 -2.13 27.01
C PHE A 128 -8.49 -2.80 28.14
N ASP A 129 -8.32 -4.11 28.06
CA ASP A 129 -7.58 -4.86 29.07
C ASP A 129 -6.09 -4.45 29.09
N CYS A 130 -5.50 -4.15 27.92
CA CYS A 130 -4.16 -3.53 27.85
C CYS A 130 -4.13 -2.16 28.51
N ILE A 131 -5.13 -1.30 28.27
CA ILE A 131 -5.20 0.03 28.90
C ILE A 131 -5.21 -0.10 30.42
N ASP A 132 -6.08 -0.97 30.95
CA ASP A 132 -6.18 -1.18 32.40
C ASP A 132 -4.88 -1.75 32.99
N GLN A 133 -4.26 -2.70 32.28
CA GLN A 133 -2.98 -3.27 32.67
C GLN A 133 -1.85 -2.24 32.63
N ASP A 134 -1.76 -1.41 31.60
CA ASP A 134 -0.75 -0.37 31.46
C ASP A 134 -0.89 0.68 32.58
N MET A 135 -2.13 1.10 32.85
CA MET A 135 -2.42 2.03 33.95
C MET A 135 -2.03 1.44 35.30
N ALA A 136 -2.29 0.15 35.54
CA ALA A 136 -1.93 -0.52 36.79
C ALA A 136 -0.42 -0.74 36.93
N CYS A 137 0.28 -1.10 35.86
CA CYS A 137 1.70 -1.49 35.91
C CYS A 137 2.66 -0.29 35.81
N VAL A 138 2.35 0.68 34.94
CA VAL A 138 3.26 1.80 34.61
C VAL A 138 2.61 3.17 34.71
N GLY A 139 1.32 3.24 35.07
CA GLY A 139 0.61 4.49 35.36
C GLY A 139 0.16 5.28 34.13
N VAL A 140 0.33 4.75 32.92
CA VAL A 140 -0.10 5.41 31.68
C VAL A 140 -0.35 4.40 30.57
N ALA A 141 -1.51 4.50 29.92
CA ALA A 141 -1.83 3.72 28.74
C ALA A 141 -1.03 4.18 27.52
N TYR A 142 -0.62 3.23 26.67
CA TYR A 142 0.18 3.54 25.50
C TYR A 142 -0.22 2.74 24.26
N TRP A 143 0.09 3.25 23.06
CA TRP A 143 -0.23 2.52 21.83
C TRP A 143 0.75 1.38 21.62
N HIS A 144 0.25 0.14 21.74
CA HIS A 144 1.00 -1.06 21.39
C HIS A 144 1.19 -1.21 19.88
N ARG A 145 2.41 -1.54 19.43
CA ARG A 145 2.74 -1.80 18.03
C ARG A 145 2.00 -3.01 17.50
N VAL A 146 1.88 -4.07 18.31
CA VAL A 146 1.25 -5.32 17.88
C VAL A 146 -0.22 -5.12 17.45
N HIS A 147 -0.93 -4.20 18.10
CA HIS A 147 -2.30 -3.84 17.73
C HIS A 147 -2.38 -3.12 16.38
N GLN A 148 -1.29 -2.48 15.91
CA GLN A 148 -1.27 -1.75 14.65
C GLN A 148 -0.95 -2.64 13.44
N LEU A 149 -0.58 -3.91 13.68
CA LEU A 149 -0.21 -4.84 12.63
C LEU A 149 -1.40 -5.19 11.72
N PRO A 150 -1.19 -5.28 10.39
CA PRO A 150 -2.22 -5.76 9.47
C PRO A 150 -2.72 -7.15 9.85
N GLY A 151 -4.04 -7.34 9.81
CA GLY A 151 -4.74 -8.58 10.14
C GLY A 151 -5.01 -8.77 11.63
N VAL A 152 -4.36 -8.03 12.53
CA VAL A 152 -4.57 -8.21 13.96
C VAL A 152 -5.89 -7.55 14.38
N LEU A 153 -6.93 -8.35 14.60
CA LEU A 153 -8.26 -7.91 15.05
C LEU A 153 -8.55 -8.32 16.51
N ILE A 154 -7.75 -9.22 17.07
CA ILE A 154 -7.82 -9.70 18.45
C ILE A 154 -6.51 -9.36 19.15
N CYS A 155 -6.59 -8.92 20.40
CA CYS A 155 -5.42 -8.68 21.23
C CYS A 155 -4.68 -10.00 21.46
N PRO A 156 -3.39 -10.12 21.09
CA PRO A 156 -2.63 -11.34 21.31
C PRO A 156 -2.31 -11.58 22.79
N HIS A 157 -2.39 -10.54 23.64
CA HIS A 157 -2.19 -10.64 25.09
C HIS A 157 -3.44 -11.17 25.80
N HIS A 158 -4.59 -10.53 25.60
CA HIS A 158 -5.82 -10.84 26.36
C HIS A 158 -6.82 -11.73 25.61
N GLY A 159 -6.68 -11.89 24.30
CA GLY A 159 -7.61 -12.66 23.48
C GLY A 159 -8.96 -11.99 23.24
N THR A 160 -9.09 -10.70 23.59
CA THR A 160 -10.30 -9.89 23.37
C THR A 160 -10.28 -9.17 22.03
N LEU A 161 -11.45 -8.88 21.47
CA LEU A 161 -11.57 -8.12 20.22
C LEU A 161 -11.01 -6.70 20.42
N LEU A 162 -10.17 -6.26 19.48
CA LEU A 162 -9.63 -4.91 19.50
C LEU A 162 -10.71 -3.89 19.15
N ARG A 163 -10.62 -2.72 19.78
CA ARG A 163 -11.38 -1.53 19.41
C ARG A 163 -10.67 -0.81 18.28
N PHE A 164 -11.46 -0.29 17.35
CA PHE A 164 -11.01 0.41 16.16
C PHE A 164 -11.33 1.87 16.30
N LEU A 165 -10.35 2.74 16.07
CA LEU A 165 -10.63 4.16 16.05
C LEU A 165 -11.33 4.55 14.74
N ASP A 166 -12.38 5.39 14.83
CA ASP A 166 -13.04 5.94 13.66
C ASP A 166 -12.02 6.69 12.78
N TYR A 167 -11.93 6.28 11.51
CA TYR A 167 -10.93 6.82 10.59
C TYR A 167 -11.18 8.29 10.23
N ARG A 168 -12.44 8.76 10.23
CA ARG A 168 -12.81 10.15 9.95
C ARG A 168 -12.40 11.03 11.12
N TRP A 169 -12.62 10.55 12.33
CA TRP A 169 -12.14 11.23 13.53
C TRP A 169 -10.61 11.28 13.58
N LEU A 170 -9.94 10.15 13.33
CA LEU A 170 -8.48 10.10 13.29
C LEU A 170 -7.91 11.05 12.23
N SER A 171 -8.49 11.10 11.03
CA SER A 171 -8.04 12.01 9.96
C SER A 171 -8.14 13.48 10.38
N ARG A 172 -9.27 13.89 10.98
CA ARG A 172 -9.48 15.25 11.50
C ARG A 172 -8.55 15.61 12.66
N ASN A 173 -8.14 14.62 13.44
CA ASN A 173 -7.26 14.78 14.61
C ASN A 173 -5.82 14.32 14.34
N SER A 174 -5.43 14.10 13.08
CA SER A 174 -4.11 13.57 12.69
C SER A 174 -2.90 14.41 13.10
N ARG A 175 -3.11 15.64 13.57
CA ARG A 175 -2.06 16.52 14.10
C ARG A 175 -2.02 16.53 15.63
N ARG A 176 -2.98 15.90 16.29
CA ARG A 176 -3.07 15.80 17.75
C ARG A 176 -2.33 14.56 18.22
N MET A 177 -1.75 14.67 19.41
CA MET A 177 -0.96 13.61 20.02
C MET A 177 -1.82 12.92 21.08
N HIS A 178 -2.62 11.96 20.62
CA HIS A 178 -3.57 11.25 21.47
C HIS A 178 -2.97 9.96 22.03
N LEU A 179 -3.36 9.62 23.25
CA LEU A 179 -3.09 8.31 23.86
C LEU A 179 -4.38 7.47 23.92
N PRO A 180 -4.28 6.14 24.08
CA PRO A 180 -5.43 5.26 24.00
C PRO A 180 -6.52 5.58 25.02
N ASP A 181 -6.14 6.04 26.22
CA ASP A 181 -7.03 6.39 27.33
C ASP A 181 -7.70 7.77 27.20
N ASP A 182 -7.34 8.57 26.20
CA ASP A 182 -7.97 9.89 25.99
C ASP A 182 -9.48 9.76 25.75
N GLU A 183 -10.28 10.62 26.39
CA GLU A 183 -11.74 10.69 26.23
C GLU A 183 -12.16 10.80 24.74
N GLY A 184 -11.41 11.56 23.95
CA GLY A 184 -11.65 11.71 22.51
C GLY A 184 -11.44 10.41 21.72
N VAL A 185 -10.45 9.60 22.11
CA VAL A 185 -10.20 8.29 21.49
C VAL A 185 -11.28 7.29 21.91
N GLN A 186 -11.59 7.25 23.20
CA GLN A 186 -12.57 6.34 23.78
C GLN A 186 -13.97 6.54 23.18
N SER A 187 -14.43 7.79 23.11
CA SER A 187 -15.74 8.16 22.55
C SER A 187 -15.90 7.89 21.05
N HIS A 188 -14.80 7.72 20.31
CA HIS A 188 -14.79 7.47 18.87
C HIS A 188 -14.27 6.07 18.51
N SER A 189 -14.22 5.19 19.51
CA SER A 189 -13.88 3.79 19.31
C SER A 189 -15.09 2.99 18.80
N ILE A 190 -14.84 2.08 17.88
CA ILE A 190 -15.83 1.25 17.18
C ILE A 190 -15.46 -0.21 17.42
N SER A 191 -16.46 -1.04 17.70
CA SER A 191 -16.28 -2.50 17.69
C SER A 191 -16.53 -3.05 16.29
N LEU A 192 -15.74 -4.05 15.90
CA LEU A 192 -16.18 -4.95 14.84
C LEU A 192 -17.10 -6.00 15.44
N ASP A 193 -18.19 -6.30 14.73
CA ASP A 193 -19.02 -7.45 15.02
C ASP A 193 -18.38 -8.67 14.34
N ILE A 194 -17.69 -9.49 15.15
CA ILE A 194 -16.98 -10.69 14.69
C ILE A 194 -17.58 -11.90 15.41
N PRO A 195 -18.15 -12.85 14.66
CA PRO A 195 -18.71 -14.08 15.22
C PRO A 195 -17.69 -14.84 16.09
N GLN A 196 -18.16 -15.36 17.23
CA GLN A 196 -17.33 -16.03 18.23
C GLN A 196 -16.55 -17.22 17.65
N ASN A 197 -17.13 -17.93 16.68
CA ASN A 197 -16.50 -19.07 16.01
C ASN A 197 -15.24 -18.69 15.19
N LEU A 198 -15.10 -17.44 14.76
CA LEU A 198 -13.92 -16.97 14.00
C LEU A 198 -12.78 -16.49 14.91
N GLN A 199 -13.05 -16.29 16.20
CA GLN A 199 -12.09 -15.65 17.11
C GLN A 199 -10.85 -16.53 17.39
N SER A 200 -10.98 -17.86 17.37
CA SER A 200 -9.84 -18.76 17.55
C SER A 200 -8.81 -18.61 16.43
N ALA A 201 -9.26 -18.60 15.18
CA ALA A 201 -8.39 -18.40 14.00
C ALA A 201 -7.74 -17.02 14.00
N LEU A 202 -8.50 -15.98 14.36
CA LEU A 202 -7.99 -14.61 14.49
C LEU A 202 -6.96 -14.48 15.61
N ARG A 203 -7.16 -15.16 16.74
CA ARG A 203 -6.20 -15.20 17.85
C ARG A 203 -4.90 -15.87 17.42
N GLU A 204 -4.97 -16.97 16.67
CA GLU A 204 -3.79 -17.63 16.14
C GLU A 204 -3.00 -16.70 15.19
N ILE A 205 -3.70 -16.00 14.29
CA ILE A 205 -3.07 -15.00 13.40
C ILE A 205 -2.42 -13.87 14.23
N ALA A 206 -3.10 -13.36 15.25
CA ALA A 206 -2.56 -12.30 16.11
C ALA A 206 -1.29 -12.74 16.86
N GLN A 207 -1.28 -13.96 17.41
CA GLN A 207 -0.13 -14.53 18.10
C GLN A 207 1.07 -14.71 17.16
N ARG A 208 0.84 -15.22 15.95
CA ARG A 208 1.89 -15.36 14.92
C ARG A 208 2.41 -14.01 14.44
N SER A 209 1.54 -13.02 14.26
CA SER A 209 1.95 -11.65 13.93
C SER A 209 2.80 -11.02 15.03
N MET A 210 2.41 -11.21 16.30
CA MET A 210 3.20 -10.77 17.46
C MET A 210 4.57 -11.44 17.49
N GLN A 211 4.63 -12.76 17.26
CA GLN A 211 5.87 -13.51 17.20
C GLN A 211 6.81 -12.95 16.13
N VAL A 212 6.32 -12.68 14.92
CA VAL A 212 7.11 -12.07 13.84
C VAL A 212 7.67 -10.70 14.26
N LEU A 213 6.83 -9.83 14.83
CA LEU A 213 7.25 -8.49 15.26
C LEU A 213 8.31 -8.53 16.39
N GLN A 214 8.21 -9.50 17.29
CA GLN A 214 9.08 -9.62 18.47
C GLN A 214 10.38 -10.39 18.20
N THR A 215 10.41 -11.23 17.16
CA THR A 215 11.60 -12.01 16.84
C THR A 215 12.59 -11.13 16.07
N ASP A 216 13.76 -10.91 16.65
CA ASP A 216 14.85 -10.15 16.04
C ASP A 216 15.54 -10.98 14.95
N VAL A 217 15.01 -10.90 13.72
CA VAL A 217 15.44 -11.72 12.59
C VAL A 217 15.70 -10.83 11.38
N SER A 218 16.94 -10.88 10.90
CA SER A 218 17.34 -10.25 9.64
C SER A 218 16.60 -10.86 8.43
N PRO A 219 16.63 -10.21 7.25
CA PRO A 219 16.05 -10.72 6.02
C PRO A 219 16.32 -12.21 5.76
N LEU A 220 15.25 -13.00 5.68
CA LEU A 220 15.35 -14.43 5.45
C LEU A 220 15.53 -14.75 3.97
N CYS A 221 16.17 -15.89 3.68
CA CYS A 221 16.27 -16.38 2.31
C CYS A 221 14.89 -16.78 1.76
N PRO A 222 14.39 -16.17 0.67
CA PRO A 222 13.06 -16.47 0.14
C PRO A 222 12.89 -17.94 -0.28
N ASP A 223 13.96 -18.59 -0.75
CA ASP A 223 13.92 -20.01 -1.10
C ASP A 223 13.82 -20.92 0.14
N ALA A 224 14.39 -20.51 1.28
CA ALA A 224 14.26 -21.24 2.55
C ALA A 224 12.82 -21.16 3.08
N ILE A 225 12.22 -19.96 3.10
CA ILE A 225 10.80 -19.77 3.47
C ILE A 225 9.91 -20.63 2.57
N ARG A 226 10.15 -20.58 1.25
CA ARG A 226 9.41 -21.38 0.28
C ARG A 226 9.54 -22.87 0.54
N SER A 227 10.75 -23.37 0.85
CA SER A 227 10.97 -24.78 1.11
C SER A 227 10.10 -25.27 2.26
N VAL A 228 10.10 -24.56 3.39
CA VAL A 228 9.30 -24.92 4.57
C VAL A 228 7.80 -24.96 4.24
N LEU A 229 7.29 -23.96 3.52
CA LEU A 229 5.89 -23.91 3.11
C LEU A 229 5.54 -25.00 2.09
N LEU A 230 6.42 -25.26 1.13
CA LEU A 230 6.21 -26.25 0.09
C LEU A 230 6.25 -27.67 0.63
N ASP A 231 7.15 -27.98 1.57
CA ASP A 231 7.22 -29.29 2.23
C ASP A 231 5.90 -29.62 2.93
N LYS A 232 5.30 -28.62 3.61
CA LYS A 232 3.99 -28.78 4.24
C LYS A 232 2.86 -28.87 3.21
N ALA A 233 2.93 -28.13 2.11
CA ALA A 233 1.96 -28.29 1.01
C ALA A 233 2.03 -29.69 0.36
N ILE A 234 3.22 -30.29 0.25
CA ILE A 234 3.40 -31.67 -0.24
C ILE A 234 2.81 -32.66 0.76
N ALA A 235 3.09 -32.51 2.06
CA ALA A 235 2.54 -33.37 3.11
C ALA A 235 1.01 -33.33 3.19
N LEU A 236 0.39 -32.22 2.77
CA LEU A 236 -1.07 -32.07 2.67
C LEU A 236 -1.63 -32.46 1.29
N GLU A 237 -0.81 -33.06 0.41
CA GLU A 237 -1.16 -33.42 -0.96
C GLU A 237 -1.70 -32.25 -1.82
N LEU A 238 -1.30 -31.02 -1.49
CA LEU A 238 -1.57 -29.81 -2.28
C LEU A 238 -0.52 -29.58 -3.37
N ALA A 239 0.59 -30.31 -3.31
CA ALA A 239 1.63 -30.38 -4.32
C ALA A 239 2.19 -31.81 -4.44
N SER A 240 2.74 -32.14 -5.61
CA SER A 240 3.47 -33.41 -5.82
C SER A 240 4.82 -33.41 -5.09
N GLY A 241 5.42 -34.58 -4.90
CA GLY A 241 6.80 -34.69 -4.36
C GLY A 241 7.86 -33.96 -5.19
N SER A 242 7.57 -33.64 -6.46
CA SER A 242 8.41 -32.80 -7.32
C SER A 242 8.14 -31.28 -7.19
N GLY A 243 7.22 -30.88 -6.31
CA GLY A 243 6.84 -29.48 -6.07
C GLY A 243 5.82 -28.91 -7.06
N ARG A 244 5.17 -29.75 -7.89
CA ARG A 244 4.11 -29.29 -8.80
C ARG A 244 2.81 -29.08 -8.03
N LEU A 245 2.29 -27.86 -8.02
CA LEU A 245 1.07 -27.51 -7.29
C LEU A 245 -0.19 -28.11 -7.92
N HIS A 246 -1.05 -28.71 -7.08
CA HIS A 246 -2.39 -29.14 -7.45
C HIS A 246 -3.37 -27.98 -7.25
N LEU A 247 -3.48 -27.10 -8.26
CA LEU A 247 -4.19 -25.82 -8.14
C LEU A 247 -5.63 -25.94 -7.62
N GLY A 248 -6.42 -26.90 -8.10
CA GLY A 248 -7.80 -27.09 -7.64
C GLY A 248 -7.90 -27.57 -6.18
N ARG A 249 -6.98 -28.44 -5.73
CA ARG A 249 -6.92 -28.87 -4.31
C ARG A 249 -6.50 -27.69 -3.43
N LEU A 250 -5.48 -26.94 -3.86
CA LEU A 250 -4.99 -25.75 -3.17
C LEU A 250 -6.06 -24.63 -3.11
N ALA A 251 -6.84 -24.44 -4.17
CA ALA A 251 -7.96 -23.49 -4.19
C ALA A 251 -9.02 -23.85 -3.13
N ARG A 252 -9.47 -25.10 -3.11
CA ARG A 252 -10.44 -25.59 -2.12
C ARG A 252 -9.91 -25.49 -0.68
N HIS A 253 -8.66 -25.87 -0.46
CA HIS A 253 -8.01 -25.77 0.84
C HIS A 253 -7.96 -24.32 1.35
N MET A 254 -7.55 -23.38 0.49
CA MET A 254 -7.53 -21.96 0.85
C MET A 254 -8.93 -21.39 1.03
N SER A 255 -9.92 -21.80 0.24
CA SER A 255 -11.31 -21.37 0.41
C SER A 255 -11.86 -21.78 1.78
N ALA A 256 -11.69 -23.05 2.16
CA ALA A 256 -12.10 -23.54 3.47
C ALA A 256 -11.38 -22.81 4.63
N PHE A 257 -10.10 -22.46 4.45
CA PHE A 257 -9.39 -21.63 5.41
C PHE A 257 -9.98 -20.22 5.54
N PHE A 258 -10.34 -19.58 4.41
CA PHE A 258 -10.93 -18.24 4.42
C PHE A 258 -12.39 -18.20 4.90
N GLU A 259 -13.12 -19.31 4.85
CA GLU A 259 -14.45 -19.44 5.49
C GLU A 259 -14.38 -19.31 7.01
N ALA A 260 -13.22 -19.65 7.61
CA ALA A 260 -12.94 -19.45 9.02
C ALA A 260 -12.39 -18.05 9.35
N LEU A 261 -12.47 -17.09 8.42
CA LEU A 261 -12.02 -15.71 8.60
C LEU A 261 -13.12 -14.70 8.21
N PRO A 262 -13.05 -13.45 8.70
CA PRO A 262 -14.01 -12.42 8.32
C PRO A 262 -14.03 -12.16 6.80
N SER A 263 -15.22 -11.99 6.24
CA SER A 263 -15.43 -11.66 4.83
C SER A 263 -15.20 -10.17 4.50
N SER A 264 -14.78 -9.37 5.48
CA SER A 264 -14.55 -7.94 5.39
C SER A 264 -13.07 -7.57 5.63
N GLY A 265 -12.72 -6.31 5.39
CA GLY A 265 -11.38 -5.79 5.66
C GLY A 265 -10.28 -6.42 4.80
N GLU A 266 -9.10 -6.58 5.39
CA GLU A 266 -7.89 -7.08 4.72
C GLU A 266 -8.03 -8.53 4.23
N TYR A 267 -8.77 -9.36 4.97
CA TYR A 267 -9.04 -10.76 4.63
C TYR A 267 -9.82 -10.89 3.33
N SER A 268 -10.82 -10.03 3.12
CA SER A 268 -11.60 -9.93 1.87
C SER A 268 -10.73 -9.61 0.64
N ILE A 269 -9.65 -8.85 0.82
CA ILE A 269 -8.73 -8.50 -0.27
C ILE A 269 -7.89 -9.73 -0.63
N LEU A 270 -7.51 -10.53 0.36
CA LEU A 270 -6.64 -11.70 0.21
C LEU A 270 -7.36 -12.98 -0.20
N SER A 271 -8.67 -13.08 0.07
CA SER A 271 -9.51 -14.23 -0.26
C SER A 271 -9.99 -14.26 -1.71
N LYS A 272 -9.78 -13.19 -2.50
CA LYS A 272 -10.24 -13.12 -3.91
C LYS A 272 -9.57 -14.21 -4.77
N SER A 273 -10.34 -15.25 -5.10
CA SER A 273 -9.99 -16.36 -5.98
C SER A 273 -11.09 -16.62 -7.02
N SER A 274 -10.77 -17.34 -8.09
CA SER A 274 -11.77 -17.97 -8.98
C SER A 274 -11.97 -19.43 -8.58
N ALA A 275 -13.10 -20.04 -8.97
CA ALA A 275 -13.58 -21.33 -8.44
C ALA A 275 -12.51 -22.44 -8.34
N ASP A 276 -11.60 -22.54 -9.32
CA ASP A 276 -10.56 -23.58 -9.36
C ASP A 276 -9.11 -23.06 -9.27
N ILE A 277 -8.92 -21.76 -9.05
CA ILE A 277 -7.59 -21.15 -9.04
C ILE A 277 -7.40 -20.37 -7.73
N PRO A 278 -6.42 -20.76 -6.89
CA PRO A 278 -6.16 -20.06 -5.65
C PRO A 278 -5.69 -18.63 -5.94
N ALA A 279 -5.85 -17.74 -4.95
CA ALA A 279 -5.40 -16.36 -5.07
C ALA A 279 -3.94 -16.29 -5.55
N ALA A 280 -3.64 -15.37 -6.48
CA ALA A 280 -2.36 -15.35 -7.18
C ALA A 280 -1.14 -15.23 -6.26
N TRP A 281 -1.31 -14.63 -5.08
CA TRP A 281 -0.24 -14.51 -4.08
C TRP A 281 0.12 -15.86 -3.44
N VAL A 282 -0.84 -16.77 -3.23
CA VAL A 282 -0.60 -18.12 -2.68
C VAL A 282 0.34 -18.89 -3.59
N VAL A 283 0.04 -18.86 -4.90
CA VAL A 283 0.86 -19.53 -5.92
C VAL A 283 2.25 -18.92 -6.01
N LYS A 284 2.39 -17.61 -5.86
CA LYS A 284 3.69 -16.92 -5.89
C LYS A 284 4.57 -17.29 -4.70
N LEU A 285 3.99 -17.50 -3.51
CA LEU A 285 4.74 -17.92 -2.33
C LEU A 285 5.24 -19.37 -2.40
N LEU A 286 4.50 -20.26 -3.06
CA LEU A 286 4.88 -21.68 -3.18
C LEU A 286 5.75 -21.98 -4.42
N ARG A 287 5.74 -21.11 -5.44
CA ARG A 287 6.62 -21.20 -6.61
C ARG A 287 7.92 -20.45 -6.38
N LYS A 288 8.86 -20.60 -7.32
CA LYS A 288 10.15 -19.88 -7.30
C LYS A 288 9.93 -18.40 -6.95
N PRO A 289 10.55 -17.87 -5.87
CA PRO A 289 10.29 -16.53 -5.38
C PRO A 289 10.59 -15.48 -6.46
N ARG A 290 9.66 -14.54 -6.65
CA ARG A 290 9.78 -13.43 -7.61
C ARG A 290 9.20 -12.17 -7.00
N GLY A 291 10.10 -11.38 -6.39
CA GLY A 291 9.73 -10.17 -5.65
C GLY A 291 9.30 -10.48 -4.21
N THR A 292 8.91 -9.42 -3.52
CA THR A 292 8.53 -9.46 -2.09
C THR A 292 7.03 -9.41 -1.89
N HIS A 293 6.62 -9.90 -0.73
CA HIS A 293 5.22 -10.04 -0.36
C HIS A 293 4.99 -9.54 1.06
N HIS A 294 3.76 -9.10 1.32
CA HIS A 294 3.37 -8.57 2.62
C HIS A 294 3.43 -9.67 3.70
N PRO A 295 3.94 -9.40 4.92
CA PRO A 295 4.10 -10.40 5.99
C PRO A 295 2.82 -11.19 6.31
N LEU A 296 1.68 -10.50 6.38
CA LEU A 296 0.36 -11.11 6.56
C LEU A 296 0.08 -12.27 5.56
N LYS A 297 0.58 -12.21 4.32
CA LYS A 297 0.41 -13.31 3.35
C LYS A 297 1.18 -14.57 3.77
N PHE A 298 2.39 -14.41 4.28
CA PHE A 298 3.17 -15.53 4.80
C PHE A 298 2.51 -16.14 6.03
N ILE A 299 2.03 -15.29 6.96
CA ILE A 299 1.33 -15.73 8.17
C ILE A 299 0.06 -16.51 7.82
N LEU A 300 -0.78 -15.99 6.93
CA LEU A 300 -2.01 -16.67 6.54
C LEU A 300 -1.76 -17.99 5.84
N LEU A 301 -0.74 -18.06 4.97
CA LEU A 301 -0.38 -19.32 4.34
C LEU A 301 0.21 -20.31 5.35
N ALA A 302 0.99 -19.84 6.33
CA ALA A 302 1.51 -20.68 7.40
C ALA A 302 0.38 -21.23 8.28
N CYS A 303 -0.62 -20.42 8.65
CA CYS A 303 -1.83 -20.88 9.34
C CYS A 303 -2.56 -21.94 8.51
N ALA A 304 -2.86 -21.65 7.24
CA ALA A 304 -3.59 -22.56 6.36
C ALA A 304 -2.87 -23.90 6.18
N LEU A 305 -1.53 -23.90 6.10
CA LEU A 305 -0.70 -25.09 5.94
C LEU A 305 -0.28 -25.74 7.28
N LYS A 306 -0.72 -25.19 8.41
CA LYS A 306 -0.34 -25.62 9.77
C LYS A 306 1.19 -25.69 9.94
N VAL A 307 1.88 -24.68 9.44
CA VAL A 307 3.33 -24.49 9.59
C VAL A 307 3.55 -23.62 10.82
N ASP A 308 4.43 -24.02 11.73
CA ASP A 308 4.84 -23.15 12.84
C ASP A 308 5.69 -21.97 12.32
N MET A 309 5.38 -20.74 12.74
CA MET A 309 6.16 -19.56 12.35
C MET A 309 7.60 -19.65 12.85
N GLU A 310 7.84 -20.34 13.97
CA GLU A 310 9.19 -20.53 14.49
C GLU A 310 10.08 -21.29 13.49
N ARG A 311 9.53 -22.24 12.74
CA ARG A 311 10.26 -22.97 11.69
C ARG A 311 10.65 -22.09 10.49
N ILE A 312 9.88 -21.03 10.25
CA ILE A 312 10.18 -20.04 9.22
C ILE A 312 11.23 -19.07 9.73
N LEU A 313 11.11 -18.61 10.98
CA LEU A 313 11.95 -17.55 11.57
C LEU A 313 13.32 -18.04 12.05
N ARG A 314 13.49 -19.31 12.44
CA ARG A 314 14.77 -19.84 12.97
C ARG A 314 15.89 -20.04 11.92
N GLN A 315 15.65 -19.83 10.63
CA GLN A 315 16.60 -20.21 9.57
C GLN A 315 17.63 -19.14 9.23
N ASN A 316 18.56 -18.90 10.15
CA ASN A 316 19.89 -18.38 9.85
C ASN A 316 20.91 -19.52 9.96
N TRP A 317 20.93 -20.43 8.98
CA TRP A 317 22.08 -21.33 8.80
C TRP A 317 22.95 -20.77 7.66
N PRO A 318 24.26 -20.54 7.87
CA PRO A 318 25.17 -20.21 6.78
C PRO A 318 25.17 -21.39 5.79
N ILE A 319 25.07 -21.11 4.50
CA ILE A 319 25.19 -22.11 3.44
C ILE A 319 26.55 -22.81 3.59
N THR A 320 26.59 -23.93 4.30
CA THR A 320 27.71 -24.86 4.33
C THR A 320 27.36 -26.07 3.49
N GLY A 321 28.15 -26.25 2.43
CA GLY A 321 28.41 -27.55 1.82
C GLY A 321 27.28 -28.14 0.98
N SER A 322 27.36 -27.93 -0.34
CA SER A 322 26.92 -28.95 -1.28
C SER A 322 27.56 -30.29 -0.88
N PRO A 323 26.80 -31.40 -0.70
CA PRO A 323 27.41 -32.69 -0.43
C PRO A 323 28.11 -33.16 -1.71
N ASN A 324 29.43 -33.04 -1.73
CA ASN A 324 30.28 -33.81 -2.62
C ASN A 324 29.98 -35.29 -2.37
N ARG A 325 29.27 -35.92 -3.31
CA ARG A 325 29.26 -37.38 -3.42
C ARG A 325 30.60 -37.82 -4.02
N THR A 326 31.60 -37.94 -3.16
CA THR A 326 32.76 -38.82 -3.37
C THR A 326 32.50 -40.12 -2.63
N GLY A 327 32.34 -41.20 -3.39
CA GLY A 327 32.28 -42.57 -2.88
C GLY A 327 32.84 -43.50 -3.94
N ASN A 328 34.14 -43.78 -3.82
CA ASN A 328 34.90 -44.74 -4.59
C ASN A 328 34.36 -46.17 -4.39
N THR A 329 34.41 -46.97 -5.46
CA THR A 329 34.66 -48.42 -5.36
C THR A 329 35.50 -48.86 -6.56
N GLU A 330 36.79 -49.05 -6.29
CA GLU A 330 37.70 -50.13 -6.68
C GLU A 330 37.77 -50.62 -8.15
N THR A 331 38.97 -50.43 -8.72
CA THR A 331 39.62 -51.06 -9.89
C THR A 331 39.96 -52.55 -9.61
N PRO A 332 40.31 -53.43 -10.60
CA PRO A 332 41.49 -53.23 -11.47
C PRO A 332 41.52 -53.84 -12.90
N SER A 333 42.32 -53.17 -13.74
CA SER A 333 43.26 -53.74 -14.74
C SER A 333 42.75 -54.09 -16.16
N LYS A 334 43.21 -53.35 -17.19
CA LYS A 334 44.34 -53.73 -18.05
C LYS A 334 44.54 -52.75 -19.23
N ARG A 335 45.77 -52.20 -19.27
CA ARG A 335 46.68 -51.93 -20.41
C ARG A 335 46.24 -51.15 -21.68
N ALA A 336 47.25 -50.36 -22.10
CA ALA A 336 47.61 -49.89 -23.44
C ALA A 336 46.84 -48.65 -23.95
N ALA A 337 47.43 -47.46 -23.87
CA ALA A 337 48.36 -46.94 -24.88
C ALA A 337 47.69 -46.79 -26.25
N ASN A 338 47.13 -45.59 -26.50
CA ASN A 338 47.29 -44.84 -27.74
C ASN A 338 46.65 -43.45 -27.56
N GLY A 339 47.48 -42.40 -27.53
CA GLY A 339 47.07 -41.12 -28.10
C GLY A 339 46.95 -41.27 -29.62
N PRO A 340 46.23 -40.39 -30.33
CA PRO A 340 46.67 -38.99 -30.37
C PRO A 340 45.55 -37.94 -30.27
N GLN A 341 46.00 -36.82 -29.70
CA GLN A 341 45.71 -35.43 -30.05
C GLN A 341 44.62 -35.18 -31.11
N THR A 342 43.59 -34.48 -30.63
CA THR A 342 42.85 -33.41 -31.30
C THR A 342 43.42 -32.95 -32.65
N HIS A 343 42.86 -33.48 -33.74
CA HIS A 343 42.80 -32.76 -35.00
C HIS A 343 41.57 -31.85 -34.99
N ARG A 344 41.83 -30.54 -34.95
CA ARG A 344 40.94 -29.54 -35.54
C ARG A 344 40.73 -29.94 -37.00
N SER A 345 39.55 -30.44 -37.35
CA SER A 345 39.10 -30.50 -38.73
C SER A 345 38.12 -29.35 -38.95
N THR A 346 38.63 -28.29 -39.55
CA THR A 346 37.89 -27.47 -40.51
C THR A 346 37.28 -28.39 -41.55
N ALA A 347 35.96 -28.57 -41.51
CA ALA A 347 35.19 -29.22 -42.56
C ALA A 347 34.01 -28.31 -42.92
N ASN A 348 34.09 -27.83 -44.15
CA ASN A 348 33.15 -27.05 -44.93
C ASN A 348 31.66 -27.31 -44.66
N GLU A 349 30.94 -26.21 -44.48
CA GLU A 349 29.93 -25.74 -45.43
C GLU A 349 29.21 -26.83 -46.24
N HIS A 350 28.25 -27.49 -45.61
CA HIS A 350 26.97 -27.78 -46.24
C HIS A 350 25.91 -27.83 -45.13
N MET A 351 25.11 -26.77 -45.02
CA MET A 351 23.88 -26.83 -44.22
C MET A 351 22.99 -27.91 -44.84
N SER A 352 22.59 -28.91 -44.05
CA SER A 352 21.53 -29.85 -44.45
C SER A 352 20.29 -29.04 -44.87
N GLU A 353 19.58 -29.46 -45.93
CA GLU A 353 18.33 -28.83 -46.39
C GLU A 353 17.33 -28.60 -45.24
N ALA A 354 17.30 -29.52 -44.27
CA ALA A 354 16.47 -29.40 -43.07
C ALA A 354 16.90 -28.22 -42.16
N SER A 355 18.20 -27.93 -42.09
CA SER A 355 18.76 -26.80 -41.32
C SER A 355 18.47 -25.47 -41.99
N GLU A 356 18.57 -25.42 -43.31
CA GLU A 356 18.26 -24.22 -44.09
C GLU A 356 16.76 -23.89 -44.04
N ALA A 357 15.90 -24.91 -44.13
CA ALA A 357 14.45 -24.77 -43.99
C ALA A 357 14.01 -24.26 -42.59
N ILE A 358 14.71 -24.68 -41.54
CA ILE A 358 14.51 -24.20 -40.16
C ILE A 358 15.01 -22.76 -40.00
N TRP A 359 16.18 -22.45 -40.57
CA TRP A 359 16.81 -21.15 -40.44
C TRP A 359 16.05 -20.05 -41.20
N THR A 360 15.58 -20.34 -42.42
CA THR A 360 14.74 -19.41 -43.20
C THR A 360 13.45 -19.05 -42.46
N ARG A 361 12.84 -20.01 -41.75
CA ARG A 361 11.63 -19.77 -40.92
C ARG A 361 11.95 -19.05 -39.61
N ALA A 362 13.13 -19.29 -39.03
CA ALA A 362 13.60 -18.52 -37.90
C ALA A 362 13.78 -17.04 -38.28
N LEU A 363 14.38 -16.77 -39.44
CA LEU A 363 14.56 -15.40 -39.97
C LEU A 363 13.24 -14.74 -40.39
N SER A 364 12.18 -15.50 -40.69
CA SER A 364 10.83 -14.95 -40.87
C SER A 364 10.10 -14.65 -39.56
N GLY A 365 10.74 -14.87 -38.41
CA GLY A 365 10.21 -14.57 -37.08
C GLY A 365 9.21 -15.59 -36.54
N ALA A 366 9.19 -16.82 -37.08
CA ALA A 366 8.31 -17.88 -36.60
C ALA A 366 8.70 -18.38 -35.19
N GLU A 367 7.72 -18.85 -34.42
CA GLU A 367 7.97 -19.43 -33.10
C GLU A 367 8.51 -20.85 -33.19
N ALA A 368 9.26 -21.28 -32.18
CA ALA A 368 9.88 -22.60 -32.12
C ALA A 368 8.89 -23.75 -32.36
N LYS A 369 7.65 -23.60 -31.86
CA LYS A 369 6.57 -24.58 -32.03
C LYS A 369 6.06 -24.64 -33.47
N THR A 370 5.90 -23.49 -34.12
CA THR A 370 5.47 -23.38 -35.51
C THR A 370 6.51 -23.96 -36.46
N ILE A 371 7.78 -23.64 -36.23
CA ILE A 371 8.90 -24.21 -37.00
C ILE A 371 8.93 -25.73 -36.83
N ALA A 372 8.79 -26.23 -35.60
CA ALA A 372 8.77 -27.66 -35.31
C ALA A 372 7.63 -28.40 -36.04
N SER A 373 6.39 -27.87 -35.99
CA SER A 373 5.25 -28.48 -36.67
C SER A 373 5.38 -28.47 -38.20
N GLU A 374 5.87 -27.38 -38.78
CA GLU A 374 5.96 -27.22 -40.24
C GLU A 374 7.13 -27.98 -40.86
N THR A 375 8.20 -28.21 -40.08
CA THR A 375 9.39 -28.92 -40.55
C THR A 375 9.41 -30.39 -40.12
N GLY A 376 8.38 -30.87 -39.43
CA GLY A 376 8.31 -32.24 -38.91
C GLY A 376 9.38 -32.56 -37.85
N ASN A 377 9.95 -31.54 -37.20
CA ASN A 377 11.04 -31.66 -36.24
C ASN A 377 10.57 -31.42 -34.80
N SER A 378 11.32 -31.92 -33.81
CA SER A 378 11.04 -31.57 -32.41
C SER A 378 11.44 -30.12 -32.10
N VAL A 379 10.75 -29.47 -31.17
CA VAL A 379 11.10 -28.11 -30.69
C VAL A 379 12.56 -28.05 -30.20
N THR A 380 13.05 -29.12 -29.60
CA THR A 380 14.46 -29.25 -29.16
C THR A 380 15.44 -29.27 -30.33
N CYS A 381 15.08 -29.88 -31.45
CA CYS A 381 15.86 -29.89 -32.68
C CYS A 381 16.02 -28.46 -33.24
N VAL A 382 14.91 -27.71 -33.30
CA VAL A 382 14.91 -26.30 -33.75
C VAL A 382 15.87 -25.45 -32.92
N TYR A 383 15.81 -25.53 -31.57
CA TYR A 383 16.74 -24.80 -30.71
C TYR A 383 18.20 -25.22 -30.89
N ARG A 384 18.46 -26.51 -31.09
CA ARG A 384 19.83 -27.02 -31.29
C ARG A 384 20.43 -26.49 -32.59
N MET A 385 19.64 -26.47 -33.67
CA MET A 385 20.08 -26.00 -34.99
C MET A 385 20.28 -24.49 -35.03
N ILE A 386 19.39 -23.71 -34.37
CA ILE A 386 19.55 -22.25 -34.26
C ILE A 386 20.80 -21.88 -33.44
N ARG A 387 21.16 -22.66 -32.40
CA ARG A 387 22.39 -22.43 -31.62
C ARG A 387 23.67 -22.85 -32.34
N ALA A 388 23.57 -23.72 -33.35
CA ALA A 388 24.73 -24.14 -34.14
C ALA A 388 25.20 -23.05 -35.13
N ILE A 389 24.37 -22.05 -35.40
CA ILE A 389 24.68 -20.91 -36.26
C ILE A 389 25.29 -19.79 -35.41
N SER A 390 26.38 -19.18 -35.89
CA SER A 390 26.99 -18.02 -35.24
C SER A 390 25.99 -16.87 -35.13
N ASP A 391 25.79 -16.37 -33.91
CA ASP A 391 24.74 -15.39 -33.54
C ASP A 391 23.29 -15.78 -33.92
N GLY A 392 23.03 -17.08 -34.10
CA GLY A 392 21.70 -17.57 -34.47
C GLY A 392 20.59 -17.18 -33.49
N PRO A 393 20.78 -17.29 -32.16
CA PRO A 393 19.78 -16.88 -31.18
C PRO A 393 19.49 -15.38 -31.16
N GLY A 394 20.50 -14.52 -31.40
CA GLY A 394 20.35 -13.08 -31.47
C GLY A 394 19.51 -12.67 -32.67
N ARG A 395 19.91 -13.11 -33.86
CA ARG A 395 19.20 -12.87 -35.12
C ARG A 395 17.76 -13.39 -35.12
N TRP A 396 17.51 -14.56 -34.52
CA TRP A 396 16.15 -15.09 -34.39
C TRP A 396 15.29 -14.25 -33.44
N LYS A 397 15.88 -13.73 -32.36
CA LYS A 397 15.19 -12.84 -31.40
C LYS A 397 14.79 -11.53 -32.08
N GLU A 398 15.67 -10.95 -32.89
CA GLU A 398 15.39 -9.72 -33.65
C GLU A 398 14.31 -9.96 -34.72
N ALA A 399 14.42 -11.03 -35.51
CA ALA A 399 13.39 -11.39 -36.50
C ALA A 399 12.01 -11.58 -35.86
N ARG A 400 11.94 -12.25 -34.70
CA ARG A 400 10.69 -12.40 -33.93
C ARG A 400 10.16 -11.08 -33.42
N LEU A 401 11.02 -10.17 -32.97
CA LEU A 401 10.61 -8.85 -32.51
C LEU A 401 10.03 -8.04 -33.67
N SER A 402 10.69 -8.01 -34.83
CA SER A 402 10.23 -7.32 -36.04
C SER A 402 8.88 -7.85 -36.53
N LYS A 403 8.68 -9.17 -36.57
CA LYS A 403 7.38 -9.77 -36.92
C LYS A 403 6.30 -9.40 -35.91
N ASN A 404 6.58 -9.52 -34.62
CA ASN A 404 5.62 -9.18 -33.57
C ASN A 404 5.23 -7.69 -33.60
N LEU A 405 6.18 -6.80 -33.92
CA LEU A 405 5.92 -5.39 -34.12
C LEU A 405 4.96 -5.21 -35.30
N GLY A 406 5.24 -5.79 -36.47
CA GLY A 406 4.34 -5.71 -37.63
C GLY A 406 2.92 -6.21 -37.33
N ASP A 407 2.79 -7.41 -36.77
CA ASP A 407 1.50 -8.02 -36.46
C ASP A 407 0.68 -7.19 -35.44
N ARG A 408 1.35 -6.63 -34.42
CA ARG A 408 0.71 -5.82 -33.38
C ARG A 408 0.36 -4.42 -33.88
N ARG A 409 1.21 -3.82 -34.71
CA ARG A 409 0.92 -2.54 -35.39
C ARG A 409 -0.34 -2.68 -36.26
N ASN A 410 -0.42 -3.73 -37.08
CA ASN A 410 -1.58 -3.99 -37.95
C ASN A 410 -2.87 -4.20 -37.15
N ARG A 411 -2.82 -4.98 -36.06
CA ARG A 411 -4.00 -5.16 -35.19
C ARG A 411 -4.38 -3.88 -34.47
N PHE A 412 -3.40 -3.12 -33.98
CA PHE A 412 -3.64 -1.83 -33.36
C PHE A 412 -4.30 -0.86 -34.34
N GLU A 413 -3.83 -0.76 -35.58
CA GLU A 413 -4.44 0.07 -36.61
C GLU A 413 -5.89 -0.34 -36.93
N GLY A 414 -6.18 -1.65 -36.93
CA GLY A 414 -7.54 -2.16 -37.05
C GLY A 414 -8.45 -1.72 -35.90
N ASP A 415 -8.01 -1.94 -34.66
CA ASP A 415 -8.76 -1.56 -33.45
C ASP A 415 -8.93 -0.04 -33.31
N TYR A 416 -7.88 0.72 -33.64
CA TYR A 416 -7.79 2.18 -33.46
C TYR A 416 -8.76 2.94 -34.37
N ARG A 417 -9.22 2.33 -35.47
CA ARG A 417 -10.31 2.90 -36.30
C ARG A 417 -11.64 2.98 -35.56
N ALA A 418 -11.85 2.16 -34.53
CA ALA A 418 -13.13 2.02 -33.83
C ALA A 418 -13.06 2.33 -32.33
N ARG A 419 -11.87 2.45 -31.73
CA ARG A 419 -11.65 2.59 -30.29
C ARG A 419 -10.58 3.62 -29.98
N LEU A 420 -10.59 4.14 -28.75
CA LEU A 420 -9.51 5.02 -28.28
C LEU A 420 -8.18 4.25 -28.21
N ALA A 421 -7.07 4.94 -28.42
CA ALA A 421 -5.73 4.33 -28.44
C ALA A 421 -5.48 3.44 -27.21
N HIS A 422 -5.82 3.91 -26.00
CA HIS A 422 -5.59 3.17 -24.77
C HIS A 422 -6.52 1.96 -24.55
N GLU A 423 -7.59 1.83 -25.35
CA GLU A 423 -8.54 0.71 -25.32
C GLU A 423 -8.18 -0.37 -26.36
N CYS A 424 -7.26 -0.07 -27.27
CA CYS A 424 -6.79 -1.03 -28.26
C CYS A 424 -5.95 -2.13 -27.59
N ARG A 425 -6.18 -3.38 -27.98
CA ARG A 425 -5.61 -4.55 -27.28
C ARG A 425 -4.09 -4.53 -27.19
N ASP A 426 -3.44 -4.01 -28.23
CA ASP A 426 -1.99 -4.00 -28.38
C ASP A 426 -1.33 -2.69 -27.89
N TYR A 427 -2.09 -1.72 -27.38
CA TYR A 427 -1.60 -0.40 -26.95
C TYR A 427 -0.51 -0.49 -25.88
N LEU A 428 -0.78 -1.19 -24.76
CA LEU A 428 0.17 -1.29 -23.65
C LEU A 428 1.47 -1.99 -24.05
N TRP A 429 1.39 -2.92 -25.01
CA TRP A 429 2.56 -3.62 -25.51
C TRP A 429 3.39 -2.73 -26.45
N LEU A 430 2.74 -2.05 -27.40
CA LEU A 430 3.40 -1.11 -28.32
C LEU A 430 3.99 0.09 -27.58
N HIS A 431 3.32 0.62 -26.55
CA HIS A 431 3.86 1.69 -25.71
C HIS A 431 5.19 1.32 -25.03
N ARG A 432 5.40 0.04 -24.72
CA ARG A 432 6.62 -0.44 -24.05
C ARG A 432 7.74 -0.83 -25.01
N ASN A 433 7.39 -1.31 -26.20
CA ASN A 433 8.35 -1.90 -27.13
C ASN A 433 8.58 -1.04 -28.39
N ASP A 434 7.71 -0.05 -28.65
CA ASP A 434 7.70 0.75 -29.88
C ASP A 434 6.95 2.07 -29.69
N ARG A 435 7.40 2.83 -28.69
CA ARG A 435 6.75 4.07 -28.26
C ARG A 435 6.76 5.16 -29.34
N GLN A 436 7.82 5.20 -30.14
CA GLN A 436 7.98 6.20 -31.20
C GLN A 436 6.89 6.04 -32.27
N TRP A 437 6.73 4.85 -32.84
CA TRP A 437 5.68 4.57 -33.84
C TRP A 437 4.28 4.84 -33.28
N LEU A 438 4.01 4.44 -32.03
CA LEU A 438 2.71 4.65 -31.40
C LEU A 438 2.41 6.15 -31.20
N SER A 439 3.42 6.94 -30.82
CA SER A 439 3.30 8.39 -30.65
C SER A 439 3.03 9.08 -31.99
N GLU A 440 3.78 8.74 -33.04
CA GLU A 440 3.59 9.30 -34.38
C GLU A 440 2.20 8.99 -34.93
N ARG A 441 1.67 7.77 -34.70
CA ARG A 441 0.33 7.36 -35.19
C ARG A 441 -0.84 7.95 -34.42
N THR A 442 -0.63 8.33 -33.16
CA THR A 442 -1.70 8.90 -32.31
C THR A 442 -1.72 10.43 -32.32
N GLN A 443 -0.78 11.08 -33.02
CA GLN A 443 -0.72 12.53 -33.18
C GLN A 443 -1.69 13.11 -34.21
N GLU A 444 -2.23 12.32 -35.14
CA GLU A 444 -3.29 12.76 -36.05
C GLU A 444 -4.67 12.29 -35.56
N PRO A 445 -5.50 13.16 -34.95
CA PRO A 445 -6.82 12.78 -34.50
C PRO A 445 -7.75 12.61 -35.71
N GLY A 446 -7.91 11.36 -36.15
CA GLY A 446 -8.91 11.00 -37.16
C GLY A 446 -10.31 11.46 -36.75
N LYS A 447 -11.01 12.13 -37.67
CA LYS A 447 -12.35 12.75 -37.54
C LYS A 447 -13.51 11.80 -37.15
N ALA A 448 -13.24 10.60 -36.62
CA ALA A 448 -14.20 9.54 -36.37
C ALA A 448 -14.56 9.30 -34.89
N HIS A 449 -14.32 10.27 -34.01
CA HIS A 449 -14.66 10.13 -32.58
C HIS A 449 -16.02 10.77 -32.27
N ARG A 450 -17.11 10.03 -32.45
CA ARG A 450 -18.35 10.31 -31.69
C ARG A 450 -18.32 9.51 -30.38
N PRO A 451 -18.57 10.13 -29.21
CA PRO A 451 -18.60 9.39 -27.95
C PRO A 451 -19.80 8.43 -27.89
N CYS A 452 -19.52 7.17 -27.54
CA CYS A 452 -20.50 6.13 -27.24
C CYS A 452 -21.16 6.35 -25.86
N GLY A 453 -22.48 6.13 -25.76
CA GLY A 453 -23.37 6.57 -24.67
C GLY A 453 -23.17 5.97 -23.26
N GLN A 454 -22.16 5.14 -23.01
CA GLN A 454 -21.97 4.49 -21.70
C GLN A 454 -21.31 5.36 -20.64
N GLN A 455 -20.59 6.44 -21.00
CA GLN A 455 -20.05 7.37 -19.99
C GLN A 455 -21.15 8.24 -19.36
N THR A 456 -22.18 8.60 -20.11
CA THR A 456 -23.23 9.54 -19.68
C THR A 456 -24.10 8.96 -18.57
N GLU A 457 -24.35 7.64 -18.56
CA GLU A 457 -25.13 6.99 -17.51
C GLU A 457 -24.38 6.91 -16.17
N ARG A 458 -23.07 6.65 -16.20
CA ARG A 458 -22.25 6.52 -14.97
C ARG A 458 -22.12 7.83 -14.19
N PHE A 459 -22.22 8.98 -14.86
CA PHE A 459 -22.21 10.28 -14.19
C PHE A 459 -23.58 10.66 -13.64
N LYS A 460 -24.70 10.14 -14.16
CA LYS A 460 -26.04 10.47 -13.64
C LYS A 460 -26.22 10.02 -12.19
N ASP A 461 -25.94 8.74 -11.90
CA ASP A 461 -26.09 8.20 -10.55
C ASP A 461 -25.09 8.84 -9.57
N LEU A 462 -23.87 9.11 -10.06
CA LEU A 462 -22.84 9.78 -9.26
C LEU A 462 -23.22 11.24 -8.95
N ASP A 463 -23.82 11.94 -9.92
CA ASP A 463 -24.22 13.33 -9.81
C ASP A 463 -25.35 13.52 -8.79
N LEU A 464 -26.39 12.67 -8.84
CA LEU A 464 -27.47 12.70 -7.85
C LEU A 464 -26.96 12.39 -6.44
N ASN A 465 -26.17 11.34 -6.27
CA ASN A 465 -25.66 10.95 -4.95
C ASN A 465 -24.76 12.05 -4.36
N LEU A 466 -23.86 12.61 -5.17
CA LEU A 466 -22.95 13.65 -4.72
C LEU A 466 -23.69 14.99 -4.46
N ALA A 467 -24.75 15.29 -5.21
CA ALA A 467 -25.60 16.44 -4.93
C ALA A 467 -26.29 16.32 -3.57
N ASN A 468 -26.82 15.14 -3.21
CA ASN A 468 -27.40 14.89 -1.90
C ASN A 468 -26.37 15.02 -0.77
N GLU A 469 -25.16 14.50 -0.97
CA GLU A 469 -24.05 14.66 -0.01
C GLU A 469 -23.66 16.14 0.18
N VAL A 470 -23.71 16.96 -0.88
CA VAL A 470 -23.46 18.41 -0.79
C VAL A 470 -24.48 19.10 0.11
N VAL A 471 -25.78 18.79 -0.05
CA VAL A 471 -26.86 19.36 0.78
C VAL A 471 -26.68 18.96 2.25
N GLN A 472 -26.50 17.66 2.51
CA GLN A 472 -26.30 17.16 3.87
C GLN A 472 -25.03 17.76 4.53
N CYS A 473 -23.94 17.91 3.76
CA CYS A 473 -22.72 18.53 4.25
C CYS A 473 -22.95 20.01 4.59
N ALA A 474 -23.70 20.74 3.77
CA ALA A 474 -23.99 22.15 4.01
C ALA A 474 -24.86 22.32 5.27
N GLU A 475 -25.91 21.52 5.43
CA GLU A 475 -26.75 21.49 6.64
C GLU A 475 -25.92 21.21 7.90
N MET A 476 -25.07 20.18 7.86
CA MET A 476 -24.16 19.84 8.95
C MET A 476 -23.23 21.02 9.30
N LEU A 477 -22.68 21.71 8.30
CA LEU A 477 -21.82 22.88 8.52
C LEU A 477 -22.58 24.08 9.12
N ARG A 478 -23.89 24.20 8.88
CA ARG A 478 -24.74 25.23 9.50
C ARG A 478 -25.02 24.92 10.98
N THR A 479 -25.15 23.64 11.34
CA THR A 479 -25.48 23.20 12.71
C THR A 479 -24.26 23.03 13.63
N LEU A 480 -23.04 23.25 13.13
CA LEU A 480 -21.82 23.11 13.94
C LEU A 480 -21.86 24.02 15.19
N PRO A 481 -21.54 23.46 16.38
CA PRO A 481 -21.47 24.26 17.61
C PRO A 481 -20.29 25.22 17.57
N GLY A 482 -20.48 26.42 18.10
CA GLY A 482 -19.44 27.44 18.17
C GLY A 482 -19.48 28.45 17.02
N LYS A 483 -18.30 28.96 16.64
CA LYS A 483 -18.19 30.09 15.70
C LYS A 483 -18.55 29.66 14.27
N PRO A 484 -19.46 30.37 13.57
CA PRO A 484 -19.85 30.03 12.21
C PRO A 484 -18.67 29.95 11.23
N VAL A 485 -18.62 28.89 10.43
CA VAL A 485 -17.64 28.66 9.37
C VAL A 485 -18.22 29.00 8.00
N PHE A 486 -17.42 29.55 7.09
CA PHE A 486 -17.91 29.94 5.78
C PHE A 486 -18.19 28.72 4.90
N ILE A 487 -19.43 28.58 4.43
CA ILE A 487 -19.86 27.46 3.60
C ILE A 487 -19.57 27.81 2.14
N SER A 488 -18.37 27.46 1.68
CA SER A 488 -17.93 27.67 0.31
C SER A 488 -17.75 26.35 -0.45
N ARG A 489 -17.71 26.43 -1.78
CA ARG A 489 -17.43 25.28 -2.66
C ARG A 489 -16.17 24.52 -2.23
N THR A 490 -15.13 25.26 -1.86
CA THR A 490 -13.86 24.69 -1.38
C THR A 490 -14.01 24.02 -0.02
N LYS A 491 -14.82 24.59 0.90
CA LYS A 491 -15.07 24.00 2.21
C LYS A 491 -15.85 22.69 2.08
N ILE A 492 -16.96 22.69 1.36
CA ILE A 492 -17.76 21.48 1.09
C ILE A 492 -16.91 20.42 0.36
N GLY A 493 -16.16 20.82 -0.68
CA GLY A 493 -15.30 19.91 -1.42
C GLY A 493 -14.20 19.25 -0.58
N ARG A 494 -13.67 19.93 0.44
CA ARG A 494 -12.71 19.34 1.38
C ARG A 494 -13.37 18.38 2.36
N GLU A 495 -14.55 18.72 2.88
CA GLU A 495 -15.29 17.84 3.81
C GLU A 495 -15.77 16.55 3.14
N LEU A 496 -16.15 16.60 1.86
CA LEU A 496 -16.57 15.43 1.07
C LEU A 496 -15.43 14.70 0.36
N HIS A 497 -14.17 15.16 0.51
CA HIS A 497 -13.02 14.68 -0.27
C HIS A 497 -13.22 14.71 -1.80
N ALA A 498 -14.13 15.57 -2.27
CA ALA A 498 -14.50 15.72 -3.68
C ALA A 498 -13.91 16.97 -4.34
N LEU A 499 -13.02 17.72 -3.66
CA LEU A 499 -12.48 19.00 -4.14
C LEU A 499 -11.91 18.91 -5.55
N SER A 500 -11.05 17.92 -5.82
CA SER A 500 -10.44 17.77 -7.15
C SER A 500 -11.50 17.47 -8.24
N ARG A 501 -12.58 16.78 -7.88
CA ARG A 501 -13.70 16.50 -8.79
C ARG A 501 -14.50 17.77 -9.07
N PHE A 502 -14.77 18.59 -8.05
CA PHE A 502 -15.44 19.89 -8.22
C PHE A 502 -14.60 20.89 -9.03
N GLU A 503 -13.28 20.79 -8.98
CA GLU A 503 -12.40 21.66 -9.78
C GLU A 503 -12.29 21.19 -11.24
N LYS A 504 -12.22 19.88 -11.47
CA LYS A 504 -11.86 19.33 -12.79
C LYS A 504 -13.02 18.75 -13.60
N GLN A 505 -14.13 18.40 -12.95
CA GLN A 505 -15.20 17.58 -13.54
C GLN A 505 -16.61 18.08 -13.23
N LEU A 506 -16.77 19.28 -12.67
CA LEU A 506 -18.08 19.82 -12.28
C LEU A 506 -19.00 20.08 -13.49
N ASN A 507 -18.42 20.35 -14.67
CA ASN A 507 -19.17 20.46 -15.92
C ASN A 507 -19.87 19.16 -16.35
N LYS A 508 -19.49 18.01 -15.76
CA LYS A 508 -20.12 16.71 -15.99
C LYS A 508 -21.14 16.33 -14.90
N LEU A 509 -21.38 17.22 -13.94
CA LEU A 509 -22.17 16.99 -12.72
C LEU A 509 -23.17 18.14 -12.50
N PRO A 510 -24.21 18.27 -13.34
CA PRO A 510 -25.15 19.39 -13.29
C PRO A 510 -25.96 19.50 -11.98
N HIS A 511 -26.39 18.38 -11.39
CA HIS A 511 -27.13 18.39 -10.13
C HIS A 511 -26.23 18.80 -8.97
N CYS A 512 -24.99 18.30 -8.93
CA CYS A 512 -24.02 18.70 -7.93
C CYS A 512 -23.64 20.17 -8.09
N ALA A 513 -23.54 20.69 -9.32
CA ALA A 513 -23.30 22.10 -9.57
C ALA A 513 -24.45 22.97 -9.06
N ALA A 514 -25.70 22.58 -9.33
CA ALA A 514 -26.88 23.27 -8.82
C ALA A 514 -26.95 23.25 -7.28
N ALA A 515 -26.69 22.10 -6.66
CA ALA A 515 -26.63 21.98 -5.20
C ALA A 515 -25.54 22.87 -4.60
N LEU A 516 -24.34 22.92 -5.19
CA LEU A 516 -23.29 23.81 -4.71
C LEU A 516 -23.67 25.29 -4.83
N VAL A 517 -24.39 25.69 -5.87
CA VAL A 517 -24.89 27.08 -6.01
C VAL A 517 -25.95 27.40 -4.97
N ALA A 518 -26.87 26.47 -4.69
CA ALA A 518 -27.92 26.65 -3.70
C ALA A 518 -27.37 26.69 -2.25
N GLU A 519 -26.38 25.85 -1.97
CA GLU A 519 -25.90 25.64 -0.60
C GLU A 519 -24.72 26.53 -0.19
N CYS A 520 -23.90 26.97 -1.14
CA CYS A 520 -22.78 27.87 -0.84
C CYS A 520 -23.29 29.25 -0.43
N GLU A 521 -22.83 29.73 0.71
CA GLU A 521 -23.22 31.05 1.21
C GLU A 521 -22.45 32.14 0.46
N THR A 522 -23.11 33.28 0.26
CA THR A 522 -22.42 34.53 -0.10
C THR A 522 -21.67 35.08 1.10
N LEU A 523 -20.68 35.94 0.85
CA LEU A 523 -19.92 36.58 1.92
C LEU A 523 -20.84 37.38 2.87
N ASP A 524 -21.87 38.04 2.33
CA ASP A 524 -22.84 38.81 3.11
C ASP A 524 -23.75 37.91 3.98
N ALA A 525 -24.22 36.79 3.43
CA ALA A 525 -24.99 35.81 4.18
C ALA A 525 -24.18 35.24 5.35
N PHE A 526 -22.90 34.94 5.11
CA PHE A 526 -21.97 34.48 6.14
C PHE A 526 -21.70 35.55 7.21
N HIS A 527 -21.52 36.81 6.83
CA HIS A 527 -21.36 37.92 7.77
C HIS A 527 -22.60 38.10 8.65
N ARG A 528 -23.81 38.09 8.07
CA ARG A 528 -25.07 38.14 8.84
C ARG A 528 -25.19 36.99 9.84
N ARG A 529 -24.82 35.76 9.43
CA ARG A 529 -24.81 34.59 10.32
C ARG A 529 -23.81 34.75 11.48
N ARG A 530 -22.64 35.33 11.22
CA ARG A 530 -21.64 35.64 12.27
C ARG A 530 -22.05 36.76 13.20
N LEU A 531 -22.70 37.81 12.70
CA LEU A 531 -23.24 38.89 13.53
C LEU A 531 -24.35 38.35 14.45
N SER A 532 -25.29 37.57 13.91
CA SER A 532 -26.37 36.94 14.68
C SER A 532 -25.84 35.96 15.73
N TRP A 533 -24.77 35.22 15.42
CA TRP A 533 -24.09 34.37 16.39
C TRP A 533 -23.39 35.18 17.48
N ALA A 534 -22.70 36.27 17.11
CA ALA A 534 -21.98 37.12 18.05
C ALA A 534 -22.94 37.80 19.05
N GLU A 535 -24.09 38.26 18.59
CA GLU A 535 -25.12 38.83 19.46
C GLU A 535 -25.65 37.80 20.47
N ARG A 536 -26.04 36.59 20.01
CA ARG A 536 -26.48 35.50 20.90
C ARG A 536 -25.42 35.12 21.91
N LYS A 537 -24.15 35.06 21.49
CA LYS A 537 -23.02 34.77 22.38
C LYS A 537 -22.84 35.85 23.44
N LEU A 538 -22.92 37.13 23.08
CA LEU A 538 -22.80 38.23 24.03
C LEU A 538 -23.95 38.25 25.05
N LYS A 539 -25.19 37.92 24.62
CA LYS A 539 -26.34 37.72 25.51
C LYS A 539 -26.09 36.60 26.53
N LEU A 540 -25.61 35.44 26.06
CA LEU A 540 -25.28 34.30 26.92
C LEU A 540 -24.14 34.61 27.90
N ASP A 541 -23.13 35.36 27.45
CA ASP A 541 -21.98 35.76 28.28
C ASP A 541 -22.31 36.90 29.27
N GLY A 542 -23.53 37.48 29.24
CA GLY A 542 -23.91 38.62 30.09
C GLY A 542 -23.15 39.93 29.78
N LYS A 543 -22.63 40.09 28.57
CA LYS A 543 -21.79 41.22 28.16
C LYS A 543 -22.61 42.31 27.45
N PRO A 544 -22.20 43.59 27.52
CA PRO A 544 -22.90 44.68 26.84
C PRO A 544 -22.89 44.50 25.31
N ILE A 545 -24.07 44.61 24.72
CA ILE A 545 -24.29 44.50 23.28
C ILE A 545 -24.13 45.89 22.67
N THR A 546 -22.95 46.17 22.14
CA THR A 546 -22.62 47.40 21.42
C THR A 546 -22.21 47.05 20.00
N GLN A 547 -22.33 47.98 19.05
CA GLN A 547 -21.85 47.75 17.69
C GLN A 547 -20.39 47.27 17.68
N SER A 548 -19.51 47.91 18.45
CA SER A 548 -18.11 47.50 18.56
C SER A 548 -17.92 46.10 19.17
N SER A 549 -18.69 45.70 20.18
CA SER A 549 -18.56 44.36 20.78
C SER A 549 -19.07 43.26 19.86
N ILE A 550 -20.15 43.51 19.08
CA ILE A 550 -20.66 42.57 18.08
C ILE A 550 -19.62 42.36 16.97
N TYR A 551 -19.08 43.41 16.36
CA TYR A 551 -18.11 43.28 15.25
C TYR A 551 -16.81 42.60 15.70
N ARG A 552 -16.31 42.90 16.91
CA ARG A 552 -15.13 42.21 17.49
C ARG A 552 -15.40 40.73 17.73
N THR A 553 -16.54 40.40 18.35
CA THR A 553 -16.94 39.01 18.64
C THR A 553 -17.18 38.23 17.36
N ALA A 554 -17.85 38.86 16.39
CA ALA A 554 -18.05 38.32 15.05
C ALA A 554 -16.76 38.27 14.24
N CYS A 555 -15.65 38.87 14.67
CA CYS A 555 -14.41 39.14 13.94
C CYS A 555 -14.64 39.58 12.49
N ILE A 556 -15.45 40.63 12.32
CA ILE A 556 -15.69 41.35 11.07
C ILE A 556 -15.12 42.76 11.26
N ARG A 557 -14.44 43.32 10.25
CA ARG A 557 -13.93 44.70 10.31
C ARG A 557 -15.11 45.67 10.31
N ASN A 558 -15.12 46.63 11.22
CA ASN A 558 -16.14 47.67 11.25
C ASN A 558 -15.88 48.67 10.10
N PRO A 559 -16.85 48.89 9.18
CA PRO A 559 -16.69 49.84 8.09
C PRO A 559 -16.49 51.29 8.57
N ARG A 560 -16.87 51.65 9.81
CA ARG A 560 -16.74 53.01 10.35
C ARG A 560 -15.32 53.39 10.84
N THR A 561 -14.38 52.43 10.89
CA THR A 561 -13.00 52.68 11.36
C THR A 561 -11.96 52.74 10.25
N GLY A 562 -12.38 52.71 8.98
CA GLY A 562 -11.51 52.92 7.82
C GLY A 562 -11.59 54.36 7.34
N GLY A 563 -10.48 55.10 7.42
CA GLY A 563 -10.36 56.40 6.79
C GLY A 563 -10.57 56.31 5.28
N LEU A 564 -11.32 57.29 4.76
CA LEU A 564 -11.36 57.77 3.36
C LEU A 564 -10.78 56.82 2.31
N HIS A 565 -11.63 56.00 1.70
CA HIS A 565 -11.75 55.89 0.24
C HIS A 565 -13.08 55.21 -0.13
N SER A 566 -13.80 55.86 -1.03
CA SER A 566 -15.04 55.46 -1.70
C SER A 566 -14.99 54.03 -2.24
N ASP A 567 -15.98 53.18 -1.95
CA ASP A 567 -17.19 53.07 -2.78
C ASP A 567 -18.15 51.98 -2.24
N SER A 568 -19.45 52.20 -2.48
CA SER A 568 -20.61 51.33 -2.20
C SER A 568 -21.09 51.21 -0.74
N ARG A 569 -22.13 52.00 -0.44
CA ARG A 569 -22.98 51.90 0.75
C ARG A 569 -23.78 50.60 0.71
N MET A 570 -23.60 49.74 1.72
CA MET A 570 -24.60 48.74 2.10
C MET A 570 -25.15 49.14 3.48
N ASP A 571 -26.33 49.75 3.47
CA ASP A 571 -27.16 49.89 4.66
C ASP A 571 -27.74 48.52 5.01
N ILE A 572 -27.15 47.87 6.01
CA ILE A 572 -27.77 46.74 6.69
C ILE A 572 -28.46 47.36 7.92
N ALA A 573 -29.78 47.56 7.81
CA ALA A 573 -30.63 47.85 8.95
C ALA A 573 -30.48 46.73 9.99
N LEU A 574 -30.16 47.13 11.22
CA LEU A 574 -30.04 46.26 12.40
C LEU A 574 -31.40 45.70 12.82
#